data_AF-A0A0P1EA64-F1
#
_entry.id   AF-A0A0P1EA64-F1
#
_cell.length_a   1.000
_cell.length_b   1.000
_cell.length_c   1.000
_cell.angle_alpha   90.00
_cell.angle_beta   90.00
_cell.angle_gamma   90.00
#
_symmetry.space_group_name_H-M   'P 1'
#
loop_
_entity.id
_entity.type
_entity.pdbx_description
1 polymer ?
#
loop_
_entity_poly.entity_id
_entity_poly.type
_entity_poly.pdbx_seq_one_letter_code
_entity_poly.pdbx_strand_id
1 'polypeptide(L)'
;MSELPEGWVEGTIEDVLGVLPSGKQLDQGWSPRCENFPSASEETWGALKTTAIQDGWFEAEHTKQLPDHLDPKPELEVRPGDVLLTCAGPRVRCGVICRVDEVRRKLFISGKMYRFRPDERLVDPDYLIGLLRSPDQKHAIDQIKTGGSESGLNLTQARFKALKVQIPPLPEQRRIVRRLDTFSARTTAARTHVAAIAKLVERYKNAILEREFGAIFEFQSLSSLVADGPTNGLSPPASTDGTGTMSLKQSATTTGEMRLDPSCTKRVLADIDPSSKFWLVPGDVLIQRANSLPYLGATAIFDGPERAYIYPDLMMRVRVGDDLDRRYLWYFLNSPTARSYFRENATGTAGNMPKINGRIVKATQIPWVKVNEQRQIVHRIETAFAKIDRLAAEAGKALKLADRLDQRILAKAFAGQLVLQDPNDEPASALLERIREARANAPNKPRKKQTKAKSMKVVPQERVLTDSAEWPEQGLPFEEIAKRLTLPHDDLKDAVFDLLDGDAPKLRQKFDTDAKVMKLVRVTS
;
A
#
# COMPACT_ATOMS: atom_id res chain seq x y z
N MET A 1 30.59 18.07 -5.16
CA MET A 1 29.70 18.99 -5.89
C MET A 1 30.02 18.81 -7.35
N SER A 2 29.18 18.13 -8.14
CA SER A 2 29.35 18.19 -9.59
C SER A 2 29.02 19.61 -10.02
N GLU A 3 29.89 20.23 -10.80
CA GLU A 3 29.57 21.50 -11.46
C GLU A 3 28.27 21.32 -12.26
N LEU A 4 27.39 22.32 -12.19
CA LEU A 4 26.16 22.31 -12.98
C LEU A 4 26.54 22.42 -14.47
N PRO A 5 25.77 21.78 -15.37
CA PRO A 5 25.96 21.95 -16.80
C PRO A 5 25.89 23.42 -17.24
N GLU A 6 26.50 23.75 -18.38
CA GLU A 6 26.49 25.11 -18.91
C GLU A 6 25.04 25.59 -19.15
N GLY A 7 24.74 26.85 -18.79
CA GLY A 7 23.40 27.43 -18.89
C GLY A 7 22.41 27.05 -17.79
N TRP A 8 22.75 26.07 -16.93
CA TRP A 8 21.94 25.73 -15.75
C TRP A 8 22.22 26.68 -14.59
N VAL A 9 21.22 26.90 -13.74
CA VAL A 9 21.36 27.70 -12.52
C VAL A 9 20.78 26.95 -11.32
N GLU A 10 21.41 27.10 -10.15
CA GLU A 10 20.80 26.67 -8.89
C GLU A 10 19.83 27.75 -8.39
N GLY A 11 18.58 27.36 -8.19
CA GLY A 11 17.57 28.17 -7.52
C GLY A 11 16.98 27.49 -6.30
N THR A 12 15.93 28.09 -5.76
CA THR A 12 15.09 27.51 -4.71
C THR A 12 13.72 27.16 -5.27
N ILE A 13 12.96 26.32 -4.56
CA ILE A 13 11.56 26.09 -4.91
C ILE A 13 10.81 27.41 -4.99
N GLU A 14 11.03 28.33 -4.04
CA GLU A 14 10.37 29.64 -4.02
C GLU A 14 10.61 30.47 -5.29
N ASP A 15 11.79 30.36 -5.91
CA ASP A 15 12.10 31.04 -7.16
C ASP A 15 11.16 30.56 -8.29
N VAL A 16 10.91 29.25 -8.36
CA VAL A 16 10.15 28.61 -9.45
C VAL A 16 8.64 28.52 -9.21
N LEU A 17 8.13 29.00 -8.06
CA LEU A 17 6.68 29.05 -7.81
C LEU A 17 6.04 30.29 -8.42
N GLY A 18 4.95 30.08 -9.17
CA GLY A 18 4.02 31.12 -9.58
C GLY A 18 3.15 31.61 -8.43
N VAL A 19 2.44 32.72 -8.64
CA VAL A 19 1.51 33.28 -7.65
C VAL A 19 0.11 32.73 -7.89
N LEU A 20 -0.47 32.10 -6.87
CA LEU A 20 -1.83 31.58 -6.88
C LEU A 20 -2.87 32.72 -6.82
N PRO A 21 -4.15 32.46 -7.16
CA PRO A 21 -5.23 33.44 -7.00
C PRO A 21 -5.37 34.00 -5.58
N SER A 22 -4.92 33.26 -4.57
CA SER A 22 -4.85 33.69 -3.17
C SER A 22 -3.82 34.81 -2.92
N GLY A 23 -2.97 35.12 -3.90
CA GLY A 23 -1.84 36.05 -3.78
C GLY A 23 -0.61 35.44 -3.11
N LYS A 24 -0.64 34.16 -2.74
CA LYS A 24 0.49 33.41 -2.19
C LYS A 24 1.09 32.53 -3.28
N GLN A 25 2.37 32.16 -3.13
CA GLN A 25 2.99 31.16 -4.01
C GLN A 25 2.65 29.71 -3.62
N LEU A 26 2.24 29.50 -2.37
CA LEU A 26 1.97 28.19 -1.78
C LEU A 26 0.78 28.32 -0.84
N ASP A 27 -0.22 27.47 -1.03
CA ASP A 27 -1.34 27.32 -0.11
C ASP A 27 -1.24 26.01 0.67
N GLN A 28 -1.70 26.04 1.92
CA GLN A 28 -1.88 24.84 2.74
C GLN A 28 -3.36 24.67 3.03
N GLY A 29 -3.80 23.43 3.03
CA GLY A 29 -5.21 23.13 3.13
C GLY A 29 -5.80 23.28 4.53
N TRP A 30 -7.05 22.86 4.66
CA TRP A 30 -7.82 22.91 5.89
C TRP A 30 -8.27 21.51 6.27
N SER A 31 -8.14 21.14 7.56
CA SER A 31 -8.52 19.82 8.07
C SER A 31 -9.69 19.91 9.05
N PRO A 32 -10.93 20.09 8.56
CA PRO A 32 -12.10 19.94 9.40
C PRO A 32 -12.32 18.47 9.78
N ARG A 33 -13.15 18.24 10.79
CA ARG A 33 -13.66 16.90 11.10
C ARG A 33 -14.70 16.51 10.03
N CYS A 34 -14.20 15.89 8.95
CA CYS A 34 -15.03 15.38 7.86
C CYS A 34 -15.67 14.03 8.20
N GLU A 35 -16.74 13.71 7.47
CA GLU A 35 -17.34 12.38 7.48
C GLU A 35 -16.39 11.35 6.86
N ASN A 36 -16.41 10.12 7.38
CA ASN A 36 -15.45 9.08 6.98
C ASN A 36 -15.87 8.28 5.73
N PHE A 37 -16.84 8.76 4.95
CA PHE A 37 -17.21 8.22 3.64
C PHE A 37 -16.79 9.17 2.49
N PRO A 38 -16.59 8.66 1.26
CA PRO A 38 -16.20 9.47 0.11
C PRO A 38 -17.28 10.50 -0.26
N SER A 39 -16.86 11.69 -0.69
CA SER A 39 -17.76 12.66 -1.32
C SER A 39 -17.90 12.27 -2.80
N ALA A 40 -19.03 11.63 -3.13
CA ALA A 40 -19.26 11.04 -4.45
C ALA A 40 -19.99 11.98 -5.44
N SER A 41 -20.51 13.11 -4.97
CA SER A 41 -21.32 14.04 -5.78
C SER A 41 -20.56 15.34 -6.06
N GLU A 42 -20.79 15.92 -7.24
CA GLU A 42 -20.32 17.27 -7.59
C GLU A 42 -21.03 18.37 -6.79
N GLU A 43 -22.13 18.04 -6.12
CA GLU A 43 -22.88 18.99 -5.30
C GLU A 43 -22.37 19.11 -3.87
N THR A 44 -21.63 18.12 -3.38
CA THR A 44 -21.11 18.12 -2.01
C THR A 44 -19.62 18.47 -1.97
N TRP A 45 -19.24 19.21 -0.93
CA TRP A 45 -17.84 19.54 -0.69
C TRP A 45 -17.08 18.32 -0.13
N GLY A 46 -15.89 18.09 -0.67
CA GLY A 46 -15.03 16.97 -0.27
C GLY A 46 -13.61 17.43 0.06
N ALA A 47 -13.10 17.00 1.21
CA ALA A 47 -11.69 17.16 1.57
C ALA A 47 -10.87 16.02 0.95
N LEU A 48 -9.78 16.35 0.26
CA LEU A 48 -8.86 15.34 -0.28
C LEU A 48 -8.09 14.66 0.86
N LYS A 49 -8.02 13.32 0.80
CA LYS A 49 -7.14 12.50 1.64
C LYS A 49 -5.72 12.56 1.09
N THR A 50 -4.71 12.37 1.92
CA THR A 50 -3.31 12.31 1.45
C THR A 50 -3.09 11.22 0.42
N THR A 51 -3.92 10.18 0.39
CA THR A 51 -3.93 9.11 -0.63
C THR A 51 -4.46 9.56 -1.99
N ALA A 52 -5.07 10.75 -2.12
CA ALA A 52 -5.39 11.32 -3.44
C ALA A 52 -4.14 11.76 -4.22
N ILE A 53 -3.04 12.01 -3.51
CA ILE A 53 -1.75 12.40 -4.10
C ILE A 53 -0.91 11.14 -4.23
N GLN A 54 -0.78 10.58 -5.42
CA GLN A 54 0.14 9.47 -5.67
C GLN A 54 1.44 10.00 -6.26
N ASP A 55 2.45 9.14 -6.40
CA ASP A 55 3.77 9.55 -6.89
C ASP A 55 3.73 9.82 -8.40
N GLY A 56 3.32 11.03 -8.76
CA GLY A 56 3.22 11.54 -10.13
C GLY A 56 1.80 11.70 -10.68
N TRP A 57 0.78 11.06 -10.09
CA TRP A 57 -0.62 11.14 -10.55
C TRP A 57 -1.60 11.42 -9.41
N PHE A 58 -2.79 11.91 -9.77
CA PHE A 58 -3.85 12.32 -8.85
C PHE A 58 -5.04 11.34 -8.90
N GLU A 59 -5.60 10.99 -7.74
CA GLU A 59 -6.77 10.11 -7.59
C GLU A 59 -7.90 10.89 -6.90
N ALA A 60 -8.84 11.39 -7.70
CA ALA A 60 -9.89 12.31 -7.25
C ALA A 60 -10.93 11.65 -6.32
N GLU A 61 -11.01 10.33 -6.30
CA GLU A 61 -11.98 9.54 -5.53
C GLU A 61 -11.60 9.47 -4.05
N HIS A 62 -10.33 9.71 -3.71
CA HIS A 62 -9.80 9.61 -2.35
C HIS A 62 -10.17 10.84 -1.51
N THR A 63 -11.45 10.92 -1.14
CA THR A 63 -12.05 12.07 -0.46
C THR A 63 -12.72 11.69 0.86
N LYS A 64 -13.04 12.72 1.64
CA LYS A 64 -13.95 12.69 2.79
C LYS A 64 -15.00 13.79 2.60
N GLN A 65 -16.26 13.51 2.88
CA GLN A 65 -17.31 14.53 2.76
C GLN A 65 -17.23 15.57 3.88
N LEU A 66 -17.33 16.85 3.51
CA LEU A 66 -17.50 17.94 4.46
C LEU A 66 -18.95 17.90 4.99
N PRO A 67 -19.16 17.92 6.32
CA PRO A 67 -20.50 18.00 6.89
C PRO A 67 -21.22 19.28 6.46
N ASP A 68 -22.54 19.19 6.24
CA ASP A 68 -23.35 20.30 5.72
C ASP A 68 -23.41 21.53 6.66
N HIS A 69 -23.08 21.35 7.94
CA HIS A 69 -23.05 22.43 8.93
C HIS A 69 -21.74 23.24 8.93
N LEU A 70 -20.72 22.83 8.17
CA LEU A 70 -19.45 23.54 8.06
C LEU A 70 -19.38 24.31 6.75
N ASP A 71 -19.10 25.60 6.86
CA ASP A 71 -18.89 26.44 5.67
C ASP A 71 -17.63 26.00 4.91
N PRO A 72 -17.74 25.71 3.61
CA PRO A 72 -16.60 25.37 2.78
C PRO A 72 -15.68 26.58 2.57
N LYS A 73 -14.45 26.32 2.14
CA LYS A 73 -13.44 27.33 1.79
C LYS A 73 -13.10 27.27 0.30
N PRO A 74 -13.88 27.95 -0.57
CA PRO A 74 -13.70 27.85 -2.02
C PRO A 74 -12.32 28.28 -2.52
N GLU A 75 -11.60 29.11 -1.75
CA GLU A 75 -10.23 29.49 -2.06
C GLU A 75 -9.25 28.31 -2.03
N LEU A 76 -9.57 27.23 -1.31
CA LEU A 76 -8.78 25.99 -1.24
C LEU A 76 -9.21 24.93 -2.26
N GLU A 77 -10.20 25.24 -3.11
CA GLU A 77 -10.67 24.34 -4.16
C GLU A 77 -9.54 24.02 -5.14
N VAL A 78 -9.35 22.74 -5.42
CA VAL A 78 -8.34 22.25 -6.36
C VAL A 78 -8.84 22.42 -7.77
N ARG A 79 -7.94 22.82 -8.66
CA ARG A 79 -8.23 23.08 -10.07
C ARG A 79 -7.25 22.33 -10.96
N PRO A 80 -7.64 22.04 -12.21
CA PRO A 80 -6.70 21.60 -13.23
C PRO A 80 -5.46 22.51 -13.31
N GLY A 81 -4.30 21.89 -13.46
CA GLY A 81 -2.99 22.54 -13.45
C GLY A 81 -2.40 22.82 -12.06
N ASP A 82 -3.13 22.52 -10.98
CA ASP A 82 -2.52 22.57 -9.64
C ASP A 82 -1.51 21.44 -9.45
N VAL A 83 -0.43 21.73 -8.73
CA VAL A 83 0.53 20.73 -8.24
C VAL A 83 0.31 20.55 -6.75
N LEU A 84 0.12 19.30 -6.33
CA LEU A 84 -0.14 18.94 -4.94
C LEU A 84 1.04 18.18 -4.36
N LEU A 85 1.42 18.51 -3.13
CA LEU A 85 2.46 17.82 -2.37
C LEU A 85 1.98 17.50 -0.95
N THR A 86 2.19 16.27 -0.48
CA THR A 86 1.90 15.90 0.91
C THR A 86 2.96 16.46 1.85
N CYS A 87 2.56 17.27 2.84
CA CYS A 87 3.49 17.88 3.78
C CYS A 87 3.58 17.17 5.14
N ALA A 88 2.67 16.24 5.46
CA ALA A 88 2.70 15.53 6.73
C ALA A 88 2.22 14.07 6.62
N GLY A 89 2.82 13.18 7.42
CA GLY A 89 2.46 11.75 7.50
C GLY A 89 3.68 10.84 7.71
N PRO A 90 3.53 9.52 7.50
CA PRO A 90 4.65 8.59 7.51
C PRO A 90 5.74 9.01 6.52
N ARG A 91 7.00 8.62 6.77
CA ARG A 91 8.14 8.99 5.91
C ARG A 91 7.92 8.79 4.42
N VAL A 92 7.37 7.62 4.05
CA VAL A 92 7.07 7.23 2.66
C VAL A 92 5.93 8.05 2.02
N ARG A 93 5.11 8.74 2.83
CA ARG A 93 4.00 9.57 2.36
C ARG A 93 4.26 11.07 2.48
N CYS A 94 5.21 11.53 3.29
CA CYS A 94 5.58 12.94 3.36
C CYS A 94 6.52 13.28 2.17
N GLY A 95 6.17 14.27 1.35
CA GLY A 95 6.92 14.67 0.16
C GLY A 95 6.50 13.99 -1.15
N VAL A 96 5.35 13.32 -1.18
CA VAL A 96 4.77 12.75 -2.40
C VAL A 96 4.11 13.88 -3.19
N ILE A 97 4.31 13.90 -4.51
CA ILE A 97 3.90 14.99 -5.39
C ILE A 97 3.16 14.48 -6.64
N CYS A 98 2.13 15.20 -7.07
CA CYS A 98 1.43 14.94 -8.33
C CYS A 98 0.95 16.22 -9.03
N ARG A 99 0.70 16.12 -10.34
CA ARG A 99 -0.09 17.10 -11.09
C ARG A 99 -1.57 16.75 -10.99
N VAL A 100 -2.43 17.77 -10.97
CA VAL A 100 -3.88 17.61 -11.11
C VAL A 100 -4.24 17.93 -12.55
N ASP A 101 -4.46 16.90 -13.36
CA ASP A 101 -4.91 17.04 -14.75
C ASP A 101 -6.42 17.28 -14.82
N GLU A 102 -7.17 16.44 -14.12
CA GLU A 102 -8.63 16.48 -14.07
C GLU A 102 -9.10 16.40 -12.62
N VAL A 103 -10.10 17.22 -12.27
CA VAL A 103 -10.71 17.22 -10.95
C VAL A 103 -12.12 17.80 -11.05
N ARG A 104 -13.08 17.18 -10.35
CA ARG A 104 -14.44 17.73 -10.24
C ARG A 104 -14.46 18.96 -9.33
N ARG A 105 -15.52 19.74 -9.43
CA ARG A 105 -15.78 20.88 -8.54
C ARG A 105 -16.00 20.46 -7.09
N LYS A 106 -15.84 21.42 -6.18
CA LYS A 106 -16.06 21.30 -4.72
C LYS A 106 -15.10 20.32 -4.01
N LEU A 107 -13.91 20.07 -4.55
CA LEU A 107 -12.84 19.34 -3.86
C LEU A 107 -11.75 20.29 -3.38
N PHE A 108 -11.35 20.19 -2.12
CA PHE A 108 -10.33 21.07 -1.53
C PHE A 108 -9.20 20.29 -0.85
N ILE A 109 -8.02 20.91 -0.79
CA ILE A 109 -6.85 20.34 -0.12
C ILE A 109 -7.03 20.29 1.40
N SER A 110 -6.57 19.19 2.02
CA SER A 110 -6.51 19.09 3.49
C SER A 110 -5.23 19.72 4.06
N GLY A 111 -5.19 19.97 5.37
CA GLY A 111 -4.07 20.63 6.05
C GLY A 111 -2.73 19.89 5.97
N LYS A 112 -2.71 18.63 5.49
CA LYS A 112 -1.50 17.83 5.26
C LYS A 112 -1.00 17.90 3.81
N MET A 113 -1.44 18.92 3.07
CA MET A 113 -1.11 19.12 1.67
C MET A 113 -0.73 20.56 1.40
N TYR A 114 0.19 20.73 0.46
CA TYR A 114 0.48 21.98 -0.21
C TYR A 114 -0.09 21.96 -1.62
N ARG A 115 -0.60 23.11 -2.04
CA ARG A 115 -0.96 23.42 -3.42
C ARG A 115 -0.07 24.56 -3.90
N PHE A 116 0.49 24.41 -5.08
CA PHE A 116 1.22 25.46 -5.78
C PHE A 116 1.08 25.29 -7.30
N ARG A 117 1.54 26.30 -8.03
CA ARG A 117 1.72 26.23 -9.48
C ARG A 117 3.14 26.68 -9.82
N PRO A 118 3.85 25.99 -10.71
CA PRO A 118 5.14 26.46 -11.21
C PRO A 118 4.95 27.75 -12.01
N ASP A 119 5.95 28.63 -12.01
CA ASP A 119 6.00 29.77 -12.91
C ASP A 119 6.43 29.27 -14.30
N GLU A 120 5.46 29.00 -15.17
CA GLU A 120 5.68 28.40 -16.49
C GLU A 120 6.57 29.22 -17.43
N ARG A 121 6.81 30.49 -17.08
CA ARG A 121 7.80 31.32 -17.77
C ARG A 121 9.22 30.88 -17.49
N LEU A 122 9.48 30.23 -16.36
CA LEU A 122 10.79 29.77 -15.88
C LEU A 122 10.96 28.26 -15.90
N VAL A 123 9.90 27.53 -15.49
CA VAL A 123 9.99 26.08 -15.32
C VAL A 123 8.81 25.37 -15.95
N ASP A 124 9.09 24.34 -16.71
CA ASP A 124 8.09 23.40 -17.20
C ASP A 124 7.51 22.61 -16.01
N PRO A 125 6.18 22.52 -15.86
CA PRO A 125 5.56 21.83 -14.72
C PRO A 125 5.98 20.36 -14.60
N ASP A 126 6.10 19.66 -15.72
CA ASP A 126 6.44 18.24 -15.73
C ASP A 126 7.92 18.03 -15.44
N TYR A 127 8.78 18.97 -15.85
CA TYR A 127 10.17 18.99 -15.42
C TYR A 127 10.27 19.12 -13.89
N LEU A 128 9.57 20.08 -13.27
CA LEU A 128 9.64 20.30 -11.83
C LEU A 128 9.12 19.08 -11.04
N ILE A 129 8.01 18.48 -11.49
CA ILE A 129 7.45 17.27 -10.87
C ILE A 129 8.44 16.11 -11.03
N GLY A 130 8.99 15.91 -12.23
CA GLY A 130 10.03 14.91 -12.49
C GLY A 130 11.25 15.09 -11.59
N LEU A 131 11.74 16.33 -11.44
CA LEU A 131 12.87 16.68 -10.60
C LEU A 131 12.59 16.34 -9.13
N LEU A 132 11.44 16.78 -8.60
CA LEU A 132 11.03 16.49 -7.22
C LEU A 132 10.78 15.00 -6.95
N ARG A 133 10.56 14.21 -8.01
CA ARG A 133 10.43 12.75 -7.93
C ARG A 133 11.76 12.00 -8.10
N SER A 134 12.82 12.69 -8.52
CA SER A 134 14.14 12.09 -8.69
C SER A 134 14.70 11.54 -7.38
N PRO A 135 15.55 10.50 -7.41
CA PRO A 135 16.13 9.91 -6.19
C PRO A 135 16.86 10.95 -5.33
N ASP A 136 17.66 11.81 -5.94
CA ASP A 136 18.46 12.81 -5.25
C ASP A 136 17.57 13.85 -4.57
N GLN A 137 16.52 14.31 -5.26
CA GLN A 137 15.61 15.30 -4.69
C GLN A 137 14.69 14.71 -3.61
N LYS A 138 14.25 13.45 -3.79
CA LYS A 138 13.53 12.72 -2.72
C LYS A 138 14.40 12.57 -1.48
N HIS A 139 15.69 12.29 -1.66
CA HIS A 139 16.65 12.25 -0.55
C HIS A 139 16.80 13.62 0.11
N ALA A 140 16.96 14.69 -0.66
CA ALA A 140 17.04 16.06 -0.15
C ALA A 140 15.79 16.46 0.64
N ILE A 141 14.58 16.13 0.14
CA ILE A 141 13.31 16.35 0.86
C ILE A 141 13.30 15.57 2.18
N ASP A 142 13.77 14.33 2.17
CA ASP A 142 13.77 13.47 3.36
C ASP A 142 14.66 14.03 4.48
N GLN A 143 15.81 14.63 4.13
CA GLN A 143 16.73 15.26 5.09
C GLN A 143 16.18 16.53 5.75
N ILE A 144 15.25 17.23 5.09
CA ILE A 144 14.67 18.47 5.62
C ILE A 144 13.35 18.26 6.37
N LYS A 145 12.83 17.02 6.45
CA LYS A 145 11.66 16.68 7.27
C LYS A 145 11.93 16.90 8.76
N THR A 146 10.87 17.17 9.52
CA THR A 146 10.87 17.30 10.99
C THR A 146 9.94 16.26 11.60
N GLY A 147 10.14 15.92 12.87
CA GLY A 147 9.26 15.02 13.63
C GLY A 147 10.05 13.93 14.34
N GLY A 148 9.69 13.62 15.58
CA GLY A 148 10.42 12.67 16.43
C GLY A 148 10.17 11.19 16.12
N SER A 149 9.22 10.86 15.22
CA SER A 149 8.88 9.49 14.85
C SER A 149 8.68 9.31 13.35
N GLU A 150 8.95 8.11 12.85
CA GLU A 150 8.78 7.72 11.44
C GLU A 150 7.34 7.86 10.91
N SER A 151 6.36 7.88 11.82
CA SER A 151 4.92 7.98 11.52
C SER A 151 4.38 9.42 11.54
N GLY A 152 5.12 10.36 12.12
CA GLY A 152 4.68 11.73 12.41
C GLY A 152 5.56 12.81 11.79
N LEU A 153 6.06 12.59 10.57
CA LEU A 153 6.93 13.56 9.91
C LEU A 153 6.13 14.72 9.30
N ASN A 154 6.77 15.89 9.28
CA ASN A 154 6.25 17.13 8.75
C ASN A 154 7.32 17.90 7.95
N LEU A 155 6.94 18.39 6.78
CA LEU A 155 7.75 19.24 5.91
C LEU A 155 7.14 20.65 5.95
N THR A 156 7.83 21.61 6.55
CA THR A 156 7.30 22.98 6.70
C THR A 156 7.40 23.77 5.39
N GLN A 157 6.52 24.77 5.20
CA GLN A 157 6.53 25.60 4.00
C GLN A 157 7.87 26.32 3.80
N ALA A 158 8.46 26.84 4.88
CA ALA A 158 9.74 27.53 4.82
C ALA A 158 10.86 26.60 4.33
N ARG A 159 10.93 25.36 4.85
CA ARG A 159 11.92 24.37 4.42
C ARG A 159 11.68 23.90 2.99
N PHE A 160 10.42 23.67 2.61
CA PHE A 160 10.07 23.30 1.25
C PHE A 160 10.43 24.42 0.25
N LYS A 161 10.13 25.68 0.57
CA LYS A 161 10.48 26.85 -0.24
C LYS A 161 11.99 27.03 -0.41
N ALA A 162 12.76 26.78 0.64
CA ALA A 162 14.22 26.89 0.63
C ALA A 162 14.93 25.70 -0.06
N LEU A 163 14.20 24.63 -0.40
CA LEU A 163 14.77 23.46 -1.05
C LEU A 163 15.43 23.86 -2.38
N LYS A 164 16.69 23.46 -2.57
CA LYS A 164 17.47 23.76 -3.77
C LYS A 164 16.98 22.94 -4.95
N VAL A 165 16.92 23.57 -6.11
CA VAL A 165 16.54 22.95 -7.38
C VAL A 165 17.44 23.42 -8.51
N GLN A 166 17.71 22.51 -9.44
CA GLN A 166 18.48 22.81 -10.65
C GLN A 166 17.53 23.23 -11.76
N ILE A 167 17.80 24.38 -12.37
CA ILE A 167 16.95 25.01 -13.37
C ILE A 167 17.75 25.08 -14.69
N PRO A 168 17.47 24.17 -15.65
CA PRO A 168 17.99 24.25 -17.01
C PRO A 168 17.31 25.37 -17.80
N PRO A 169 17.83 25.77 -18.96
CA PRO A 169 17.08 26.56 -19.93
C PRO A 169 15.71 25.92 -20.25
N LEU A 170 14.67 26.75 -20.39
CA LEU A 170 13.30 26.27 -20.59
C LEU A 170 13.14 25.35 -21.83
N PRO A 171 13.79 25.61 -22.99
CA PRO A 171 13.77 24.67 -24.11
C PRO A 171 14.40 23.31 -23.75
N GLU A 172 15.50 23.30 -22.99
CA GLU A 172 16.16 22.08 -22.53
C GLU A 172 15.25 21.28 -21.59
N GLN A 173 14.55 21.93 -20.65
CA GLN A 173 13.56 21.28 -19.78
C GLN A 173 12.53 20.49 -20.59
N ARG A 174 11.97 21.10 -21.64
CA ARG A 174 10.99 20.45 -22.54
C ARG A 174 11.60 19.26 -23.29
N ARG A 175 12.87 19.35 -23.69
CA ARG A 175 13.61 18.21 -24.31
C ARG A 175 13.79 17.07 -23.31
N ILE A 176 14.14 17.40 -22.05
CA ILE A 176 14.26 16.43 -20.95
C ILE A 176 12.93 15.71 -20.71
N VAL A 177 11.84 16.45 -20.53
CA VAL A 177 10.49 15.91 -20.30
C VAL A 177 10.08 14.96 -21.42
N ARG A 178 10.15 15.40 -22.69
CA ARG A 178 9.81 14.55 -23.84
C ARG A 178 10.61 13.24 -23.87
N ARG A 179 11.89 13.31 -23.50
CA ARG A 179 12.77 12.15 -23.47
C ARG A 179 12.44 11.21 -22.30
N LEU A 180 12.11 11.77 -21.13
CA LEU A 180 11.63 11.03 -19.96
C LEU A 180 10.30 10.32 -20.25
N ASP A 181 9.37 10.96 -20.95
CA ASP A 181 8.09 10.36 -21.34
C ASP A 181 8.30 9.17 -22.27
N THR A 182 9.19 9.31 -23.25
CA THR A 182 9.54 8.22 -24.18
C THR A 182 10.10 7.02 -23.41
N PHE A 183 10.97 7.24 -22.43
CA PHE A 183 11.52 6.16 -21.62
C PHE A 183 10.48 5.53 -20.69
N SER A 184 9.69 6.37 -20.00
CA SER A 184 8.64 5.93 -19.07
C SER A 184 7.57 5.09 -19.79
N ALA A 185 7.18 5.48 -21.00
CA ALA A 185 6.26 4.71 -21.83
C ALA A 185 6.83 3.31 -22.17
N ARG A 186 8.11 3.24 -22.54
CA ARG A 186 8.79 1.97 -22.84
C ARG A 186 8.91 1.08 -21.61
N THR A 187 9.31 1.64 -20.46
CA THR A 187 9.38 0.88 -19.21
C THR A 187 8.01 0.38 -18.80
N THR A 188 6.98 1.21 -18.90
CA THR A 188 5.59 0.84 -18.58
C THR A 188 5.09 -0.31 -19.46
N ALA A 189 5.29 -0.23 -20.78
CA ALA A 189 4.94 -1.31 -21.69
C ALA A 189 5.67 -2.63 -21.34
N ALA A 190 6.96 -2.56 -21.03
CA ALA A 190 7.74 -3.73 -20.61
C ALA A 190 7.20 -4.33 -19.30
N ARG A 191 6.87 -3.50 -18.31
CA ARG A 191 6.25 -3.94 -17.05
C ARG A 191 4.92 -4.64 -17.29
N THR A 192 4.07 -4.09 -18.15
CA THR A 192 2.77 -4.69 -18.50
C THR A 192 2.94 -6.06 -19.15
N HIS A 193 3.86 -6.20 -20.10
CA HIS A 193 4.15 -7.47 -20.76
C HIS A 193 4.69 -8.51 -19.76
N VAL A 194 5.60 -8.12 -18.87
CA VAL A 194 6.15 -9.02 -17.85
C VAL A 194 5.09 -9.43 -16.82
N ALA A 195 4.21 -8.51 -16.40
CA ALA A 195 3.11 -8.83 -15.50
C ALA A 195 2.13 -9.84 -16.13
N ALA A 196 1.96 -9.81 -17.45
CA ALA A 196 1.15 -10.80 -18.17
C ALA A 196 1.79 -12.20 -18.17
N ILE A 197 3.13 -12.31 -18.12
CA ILE A 197 3.84 -13.61 -18.11
C ILE A 197 3.42 -14.44 -16.90
N ALA A 198 3.25 -13.85 -15.72
CA ALA A 198 2.80 -14.59 -14.53
C ALA A 198 1.45 -15.29 -14.74
N LYS A 199 0.51 -14.65 -15.45
CA LYS A 199 -0.79 -15.25 -15.81
C LYS A 199 -0.64 -16.34 -16.88
N LEU A 200 0.32 -16.17 -17.79
CA LEU A 200 0.58 -17.14 -18.85
C LEU A 200 1.23 -18.42 -18.33
N VAL A 201 2.08 -18.36 -17.30
CA VAL A 201 2.75 -19.52 -16.70
C VAL A 201 1.75 -20.61 -16.31
N GLU A 202 0.76 -20.27 -15.48
CA GLU A 202 -0.27 -21.23 -15.04
C GLU A 202 -1.08 -21.76 -16.22
N ARG A 203 -1.44 -20.88 -17.17
CA ARG A 203 -2.18 -21.28 -18.37
C ARG A 203 -1.40 -22.27 -19.23
N TYR A 204 -0.10 -22.05 -19.45
CA TYR A 204 0.74 -22.95 -20.23
C TYR A 204 1.02 -24.26 -19.51
N LYS A 205 1.23 -24.24 -18.19
CA LYS A 205 1.36 -25.47 -17.39
C LYS A 205 0.10 -26.33 -17.54
N ASN A 206 -1.08 -25.74 -17.40
CA ASN A 206 -2.36 -26.43 -17.61
C ASN A 206 -2.51 -26.97 -19.04
N ALA A 207 -2.18 -26.19 -20.07
CA ALA A 207 -2.25 -26.63 -21.45
C ALA A 207 -1.30 -27.79 -21.77
N ILE A 208 -0.12 -27.85 -21.13
CA ILE A 208 0.79 -28.99 -21.24
C ILE A 208 0.16 -30.24 -20.62
N LEU A 209 -0.41 -30.14 -19.42
CA LEU A 209 -1.08 -31.27 -18.79
C LEU A 209 -2.23 -31.78 -19.65
N GLU A 210 -3.08 -30.89 -20.17
CA GLU A 210 -4.16 -31.23 -21.09
C GLU A 210 -3.66 -31.92 -22.36
N ARG A 211 -2.55 -31.45 -22.94
CA ARG A 211 -1.94 -32.08 -24.12
C ARG A 211 -1.43 -33.49 -23.82
N GLU A 212 -0.68 -33.66 -22.73
CA GLU A 212 -0.05 -34.95 -22.41
C GLU A 212 -1.09 -36.01 -22.01
N PHE A 213 -2.09 -35.65 -21.21
CA PHE A 213 -3.13 -36.59 -20.78
C PHE A 213 -4.26 -36.75 -21.79
N GLY A 214 -4.56 -35.73 -22.60
CA GLY A 214 -5.62 -35.77 -23.61
C GLY A 214 -5.30 -36.65 -24.82
N ALA A 215 -4.04 -37.04 -24.99
CA ALA A 215 -3.60 -37.98 -26.03
C ALA A 215 -3.86 -39.46 -25.68
N ILE A 216 -4.33 -39.74 -24.46
CA ILE A 216 -4.53 -41.09 -23.93
C ILE A 216 -6.03 -41.39 -23.91
N PHE A 217 -6.41 -42.51 -24.53
CA PHE A 217 -7.82 -42.92 -24.69
C PHE A 217 -8.21 -44.12 -23.82
N GLU A 218 -7.24 -44.81 -23.24
CA GLU A 218 -7.48 -45.87 -22.27
C GLU A 218 -7.54 -45.29 -20.85
N PHE A 219 -8.48 -45.77 -20.04
CA PHE A 219 -8.70 -45.28 -18.69
C PHE A 219 -8.91 -46.44 -17.72
N GLN A 220 -8.43 -46.27 -16.48
CA GLN A 220 -8.74 -47.14 -15.36
C GLN A 220 -9.27 -46.33 -14.18
N SER A 221 -10.15 -46.93 -13.37
CA SER A 221 -10.60 -46.27 -12.16
C SER A 221 -9.47 -46.21 -11.14
N LEU A 222 -9.35 -45.11 -10.39
CA LEU A 222 -8.33 -45.01 -9.35
C LEU A 222 -8.42 -46.17 -8.35
N SER A 223 -9.63 -46.69 -8.10
CA SER A 223 -9.82 -47.87 -7.24
C SER A 223 -9.08 -49.13 -7.69
N SER A 224 -8.84 -49.35 -8.99
CA SER A 224 -8.06 -50.52 -9.46
C SER A 224 -6.56 -50.34 -9.35
N LEU A 225 -6.08 -49.10 -9.12
CA LEU A 225 -4.66 -48.75 -9.15
C LEU A 225 -4.09 -48.41 -7.76
N VAL A 226 -4.93 -48.28 -6.75
CA VAL A 226 -4.51 -48.01 -5.37
C VAL A 226 -4.25 -49.30 -4.61
N ALA A 227 -3.10 -49.35 -3.93
CA ALA A 227 -2.78 -50.40 -2.98
C ALA A 227 -3.44 -50.17 -1.61
N ASP A 228 -3.66 -48.90 -1.22
CA ASP A 228 -4.34 -48.53 0.02
C ASP A 228 -5.05 -47.17 -0.09
N GLY A 229 -6.18 -47.04 0.61
CA GLY A 229 -7.02 -45.84 0.64
C GLY A 229 -8.09 -45.75 -0.47
N PRO A 230 -8.68 -44.57 -0.70
CA PRO A 230 -8.53 -43.33 0.06
C PRO A 230 -8.92 -43.45 1.53
N THR A 231 -8.05 -42.97 2.42
CA THR A 231 -8.24 -42.95 3.87
C THR A 231 -8.36 -41.52 4.36
N ASN A 232 -9.50 -41.16 4.96
CA ASN A 232 -9.69 -39.85 5.60
C ASN A 232 -8.72 -39.68 6.77
N GLY A 233 -8.22 -38.46 6.95
CA GLY A 233 -7.40 -38.10 8.10
C GLY A 233 -8.20 -37.97 9.40
N LEU A 234 -7.50 -37.56 10.45
CA LEU A 234 -8.04 -37.35 11.79
C LEU A 234 -7.84 -35.89 12.19
N SER A 235 -8.90 -35.26 12.73
CA SER A 235 -8.87 -33.85 13.16
C SER A 235 -9.16 -33.69 14.65
N PRO A 236 -8.23 -34.07 15.55
CA PRO A 236 -8.37 -33.77 16.97
C PRO A 236 -8.22 -32.25 17.23
N PRO A 237 -8.62 -31.79 18.42
CA PRO A 237 -8.41 -30.40 18.84
C PRO A 237 -6.93 -30.00 18.75
N ALA A 238 -6.68 -28.75 18.38
CA ALA A 238 -5.31 -28.21 18.36
C ALA A 238 -4.74 -28.11 19.77
N SER A 239 -3.45 -28.42 19.91
CA SER A 239 -2.66 -28.10 21.12
C SER A 239 -2.13 -26.67 21.02
N THR A 240 -2.18 -25.95 22.14
CA THR A 240 -1.65 -24.59 22.29
C THR A 240 -0.43 -24.50 23.21
N ASP A 241 -0.13 -25.58 23.94
CA ASP A 241 0.95 -25.70 24.92
C ASP A 241 2.25 -26.29 24.32
N GLY A 242 2.25 -26.61 23.02
CA GLY A 242 3.43 -27.14 22.32
C GLY A 242 3.63 -28.65 22.47
N THR A 243 2.67 -29.36 23.08
CA THR A 243 2.70 -30.82 23.27
C THR A 243 1.80 -31.55 22.27
N GLY A 244 1.84 -32.89 22.22
CA GLY A 244 0.96 -33.70 21.38
C GLY A 244 1.49 -34.00 19.97
N THR A 245 0.65 -34.67 19.17
CA THR A 245 1.04 -35.24 17.87
C THR A 245 1.12 -34.18 16.77
N MET A 246 2.15 -34.24 15.92
CA MET A 246 2.26 -33.36 14.76
C MET A 246 1.25 -33.73 13.66
N SER A 247 0.51 -32.73 13.19
CA SER A 247 -0.50 -32.86 12.15
C SER A 247 -0.32 -31.79 11.08
N LEU A 248 -0.55 -32.16 9.82
CA LEU A 248 -0.60 -31.19 8.72
C LEU A 248 -1.82 -30.26 8.87
N LYS A 249 -1.67 -29.01 8.45
CA LYS A 249 -2.81 -28.14 8.14
C LYS A 249 -3.20 -28.33 6.68
N GLN A 250 -4.41 -27.92 6.34
CA GLN A 250 -4.87 -27.93 4.95
C GLN A 250 -3.93 -27.18 3.99
N SER A 251 -3.34 -26.08 4.46
CA SER A 251 -2.37 -25.27 3.71
C SER A 251 -1.12 -26.03 3.28
N ALA A 252 -0.83 -27.20 3.86
CA ALA A 252 0.32 -28.04 3.48
C ALA A 252 0.23 -28.59 2.04
N THR A 253 -0.97 -28.65 1.44
CA THR A 253 -1.18 -29.23 0.11
C THR A 253 -1.89 -28.28 -0.87
N THR A 254 -2.27 -27.08 -0.43
CA THR A 254 -3.10 -26.14 -1.22
C THR A 254 -2.41 -25.67 -2.51
N THR A 255 -1.08 -25.64 -2.54
CA THR A 255 -0.30 -25.24 -3.72
C THR A 255 -0.15 -26.34 -4.76
N GLY A 256 -0.66 -27.56 -4.49
CA GLY A 256 -0.36 -28.74 -5.29
C GLY A 256 1.03 -29.33 -5.01
N GLU A 257 1.85 -28.68 -4.19
CA GLU A 257 3.14 -29.16 -3.71
C GLU A 257 3.12 -29.29 -2.20
N MET A 258 3.93 -30.20 -1.65
CA MET A 258 4.00 -30.41 -0.21
C MET A 258 4.75 -29.28 0.48
N ARG A 259 4.15 -28.73 1.54
CA ARG A 259 4.75 -27.69 2.38
C ARG A 259 4.73 -28.09 3.84
N LEU A 260 5.92 -28.17 4.46
CA LEU A 260 6.11 -28.60 5.84
C LEU A 260 6.61 -27.49 6.78
N ASP A 261 6.57 -26.24 6.34
CA ASP A 261 6.95 -25.11 7.18
C ASP A 261 5.98 -24.92 8.37
N PRO A 262 6.38 -24.21 9.45
CA PRO A 262 5.54 -24.03 10.64
C PRO A 262 4.15 -23.43 10.38
N SER A 263 3.97 -22.69 9.29
CA SER A 263 2.65 -22.15 8.91
C SER A 263 1.69 -23.23 8.42
N CYS A 264 2.21 -24.35 7.91
CA CYS A 264 1.47 -25.47 7.33
C CYS A 264 1.33 -26.69 8.25
N THR A 265 1.82 -26.61 9.48
CA THR A 265 1.75 -27.70 10.46
C THR A 265 1.16 -27.21 11.79
N LYS A 266 0.64 -28.12 12.61
CA LYS A 266 0.15 -27.87 13.98
C LYS A 266 0.34 -29.10 14.85
N ARG A 267 0.32 -28.93 16.18
CA ARG A 267 0.15 -30.05 17.10
C ARG A 267 -1.32 -30.25 17.45
N VAL A 268 -1.70 -31.49 17.73
CA VAL A 268 -3.05 -31.87 18.15
C VAL A 268 -3.01 -32.63 19.47
N LEU A 269 -4.04 -32.42 20.29
CA LEU A 269 -4.24 -33.07 21.59
C LEU A 269 -4.76 -34.50 21.40
N ALA A 270 -3.95 -35.34 20.77
CA ALA A 270 -4.22 -36.75 20.63
C ALA A 270 -2.91 -37.53 20.69
N ASP A 271 -2.92 -38.58 21.48
CA ASP A 271 -1.89 -39.63 21.45
C ASP A 271 -2.31 -40.66 20.40
N ILE A 272 -1.56 -40.71 19.30
CA ILE A 272 -1.87 -41.59 18.17
C ILE A 272 -0.89 -42.75 18.21
N ASP A 273 -1.43 -43.96 18.32
CA ASP A 273 -0.64 -45.19 18.30
C ASP A 273 0.36 -45.17 17.12
N PRO A 274 1.67 -45.42 17.33
CA PRO A 274 2.67 -45.41 16.26
C PRO A 274 2.42 -46.40 15.10
N SER A 275 1.62 -47.43 15.32
CA SER A 275 1.17 -48.40 14.30
C SER A 275 -0.09 -47.95 13.55
N SER A 276 -0.68 -46.82 13.95
CA SER A 276 -1.91 -46.29 13.35
C SER A 276 -1.74 -45.96 11.88
N LYS A 277 -2.78 -46.26 11.10
CA LYS A 277 -2.84 -45.93 9.67
C LYS A 277 -2.83 -44.43 9.38
N PHE A 278 -2.91 -43.53 10.36
CA PHE A 278 -2.93 -42.07 10.12
C PHE A 278 -1.54 -41.46 9.92
N TRP A 279 -0.49 -42.19 10.27
CA TRP A 279 0.88 -41.73 10.06
C TRP A 279 1.25 -41.73 8.58
N LEU A 280 1.78 -40.60 8.12
CA LEU A 280 2.27 -40.43 6.77
C LEU A 280 3.63 -41.08 6.59
N VAL A 281 3.83 -41.66 5.41
CA VAL A 281 5.13 -42.19 4.97
C VAL A 281 5.52 -41.54 3.64
N PRO A 282 6.83 -41.36 3.36
CA PRO A 282 7.29 -40.77 2.11
C PRO A 282 6.68 -41.46 0.88
N GLY A 283 6.08 -40.69 -0.01
CA GLY A 283 5.36 -41.16 -1.19
C GLY A 283 3.84 -41.19 -1.05
N ASP A 284 3.29 -41.00 0.15
CA ASP A 284 1.85 -40.89 0.35
C ASP A 284 1.27 -39.72 -0.47
N VAL A 285 0.21 -39.99 -1.24
CA VAL A 285 -0.46 -38.97 -2.06
C VAL A 285 -1.66 -38.44 -1.29
N LEU A 286 -1.66 -37.14 -0.99
CA LEU A 286 -2.70 -36.46 -0.24
C LEU A 286 -3.59 -35.65 -1.17
N ILE A 287 -4.90 -35.87 -1.09
CA ILE A 287 -5.92 -35.21 -1.89
C ILE A 287 -6.81 -34.38 -0.96
N GLN A 288 -6.99 -33.08 -1.26
CA GLN A 288 -7.89 -32.24 -0.47
C GLN A 288 -9.34 -32.63 -0.64
N ARG A 289 -9.97 -33.03 0.45
CA ARG A 289 -11.37 -33.47 0.49
C ARG A 289 -12.36 -32.30 0.51
N ALA A 290 -12.01 -31.22 1.20
CA ALA A 290 -12.95 -30.12 1.46
C ALA A 290 -12.19 -28.79 1.55
N ASN A 291 -12.40 -27.86 0.62
CA ASN A 291 -11.82 -26.51 0.61
C ASN A 291 -12.72 -25.57 -0.20
N SER A 292 -12.34 -24.31 -0.40
CA SER A 292 -12.90 -23.48 -1.46
C SER A 292 -12.70 -24.11 -2.84
N LEU A 293 -13.59 -23.79 -3.79
CA LEU A 293 -13.64 -24.41 -5.11
C LEU A 293 -12.30 -24.47 -5.87
N PRO A 294 -11.43 -23.44 -5.85
CA PRO A 294 -10.14 -23.52 -6.54
C PRO A 294 -9.23 -24.65 -6.03
N TYR A 295 -9.29 -24.95 -4.73
CA TYR A 295 -8.37 -25.88 -4.08
C TYR A 295 -8.98 -27.26 -3.78
N LEU A 296 -10.29 -27.44 -3.99
CA LEU A 296 -10.99 -28.71 -3.74
C LEU A 296 -10.43 -29.85 -4.59
N GLY A 297 -9.75 -30.83 -3.99
CA GLY A 297 -9.06 -31.95 -4.68
C GLY A 297 -7.59 -31.66 -5.02
N ALA A 298 -7.03 -30.52 -4.59
CA ALA A 298 -5.61 -30.24 -4.76
C ALA A 298 -4.80 -31.39 -4.16
N THR A 299 -3.78 -31.83 -4.89
CA THR A 299 -3.07 -33.06 -4.57
C THR A 299 -1.58 -32.78 -4.36
N ALA A 300 -0.97 -33.39 -3.35
CA ALA A 300 0.46 -33.30 -3.10
C ALA A 300 1.04 -34.67 -2.71
N ILE A 301 2.31 -34.90 -3.04
CA ILE A 301 3.05 -36.09 -2.59
C ILE A 301 3.77 -35.71 -1.31
N PHE A 302 3.59 -36.49 -0.24
CA PHE A 302 4.34 -36.33 1.00
C PHE A 302 5.77 -36.83 0.82
N ASP A 303 6.72 -35.94 1.04
CA ASP A 303 8.17 -36.17 0.95
C ASP A 303 8.88 -35.87 2.29
N GLY A 304 8.11 -35.66 3.36
CA GLY A 304 8.61 -35.41 4.70
C GLY A 304 9.09 -36.67 5.43
N PRO A 305 9.58 -36.51 6.68
CA PRO A 305 10.05 -37.63 7.49
C PRO A 305 8.95 -38.65 7.78
N GLU A 306 9.32 -39.93 7.71
CA GLU A 306 8.43 -41.04 7.95
C GLU A 306 7.83 -41.01 9.35
N ARG A 307 6.51 -41.23 9.44
CA ARG A 307 5.73 -41.30 10.68
C ARG A 307 5.90 -40.09 11.61
N ALA A 308 6.27 -38.93 11.05
CA ALA A 308 6.39 -37.69 11.81
C ALA A 308 5.09 -36.89 11.84
N TYR A 309 4.22 -37.06 10.84
CA TYR A 309 2.99 -36.29 10.69
C TYR A 309 1.78 -37.18 10.48
N ILE A 310 0.67 -36.82 11.13
CA ILE A 310 -0.68 -37.21 10.70
C ILE A 310 -1.29 -36.10 9.84
N TYR A 311 -2.50 -36.30 9.33
CA TYR A 311 -3.19 -35.35 8.46
C TYR A 311 -4.66 -35.20 8.86
N PRO A 312 -5.30 -34.05 8.56
CA PRO A 312 -6.67 -33.76 8.98
C PRO A 312 -7.70 -34.47 8.11
N ASP A 313 -8.91 -34.61 8.61
CA ASP A 313 -10.07 -35.19 7.91
C ASP A 313 -10.51 -34.43 6.64
N LEU A 314 -9.97 -33.21 6.46
CA LEU A 314 -10.05 -32.38 5.26
C LEU A 314 -9.17 -32.87 4.11
N MET A 315 -8.37 -33.92 4.34
CA MET A 315 -7.57 -34.61 3.33
C MET A 315 -7.84 -36.11 3.32
N MET A 316 -7.61 -36.73 2.17
CA MET A 316 -7.57 -38.18 2.00
C MET A 316 -6.17 -38.60 1.56
N ARG A 317 -5.67 -39.71 2.10
CA ARG A 317 -4.44 -40.35 1.62
C ARG A 317 -4.77 -41.50 0.69
N VAL A 318 -4.07 -41.59 -0.44
CA VAL A 318 -3.98 -42.80 -1.28
C VAL A 318 -2.52 -43.28 -1.38
N ARG A 319 -2.35 -44.60 -1.49
CA ARG A 319 -1.07 -45.24 -1.85
C ARG A 319 -1.27 -46.02 -3.14
N VAL A 320 -0.40 -45.77 -4.10
CA VAL A 320 -0.46 -46.40 -5.43
C VAL A 320 0.29 -47.73 -5.42
N GLY A 321 -0.16 -48.68 -6.25
CA GLY A 321 0.57 -49.92 -6.51
C GLY A 321 1.74 -49.73 -7.49
N ASP A 322 2.46 -50.82 -7.78
CA ASP A 322 3.68 -50.77 -8.61
C ASP A 322 3.43 -50.38 -10.07
N ASP A 323 2.21 -50.60 -10.56
CA ASP A 323 1.84 -50.28 -11.95
C ASP A 323 1.46 -48.80 -12.17
N LEU A 324 1.44 -47.98 -11.12
CA LEU A 324 1.11 -46.56 -11.20
C LEU A 324 2.20 -45.68 -10.58
N ASP A 325 2.84 -44.88 -11.40
CA ASP A 325 3.82 -43.89 -10.96
C ASP A 325 3.14 -42.77 -10.16
N ARG A 326 3.65 -42.51 -8.95
CA ARG A 326 3.08 -41.53 -8.03
C ARG A 326 3.11 -40.10 -8.59
N ARG A 327 4.16 -39.72 -9.35
CA ARG A 327 4.28 -38.40 -9.96
C ARG A 327 3.33 -38.27 -11.14
N TYR A 328 3.16 -39.34 -11.91
CA TYR A 328 2.16 -39.39 -12.97
C TYR A 328 0.75 -39.16 -12.40
N LEU A 329 0.37 -39.88 -11.33
CA LEU A 329 -0.91 -39.67 -10.65
C LEU A 329 -1.04 -38.23 -10.13
N TRP A 330 0.01 -37.70 -9.48
CA TRP A 330 0.02 -36.36 -8.95
C TRP A 330 -0.20 -35.27 -10.02
N TYR A 331 0.50 -35.38 -11.17
CA TYR A 331 0.30 -34.48 -12.30
C TYR A 331 -1.12 -34.58 -12.88
N PHE A 332 -1.65 -35.79 -13.01
CA PHE A 332 -3.01 -35.98 -13.52
C PHE A 332 -4.05 -35.40 -12.57
N LEU A 333 -3.97 -35.68 -11.27
CA LEU A 333 -4.93 -35.18 -10.28
C LEU A 333 -4.91 -33.65 -10.15
N ASN A 334 -3.78 -33.01 -10.46
CA ASN A 334 -3.68 -31.56 -10.52
C ASN A 334 -4.02 -30.96 -11.90
N SER A 335 -4.27 -31.78 -12.93
CA SER A 335 -4.65 -31.31 -14.27
C SER A 335 -6.06 -30.71 -14.30
N PRO A 336 -6.34 -29.76 -15.20
CA PRO A 336 -7.69 -29.17 -15.35
C PRO A 336 -8.82 -30.19 -15.47
N THR A 337 -8.58 -31.30 -16.15
CA THR A 337 -9.54 -32.40 -16.33
C THR A 337 -9.94 -33.02 -14.99
N ALA A 338 -8.97 -33.48 -14.18
CA ALA A 338 -9.26 -34.10 -12.89
C ALA A 338 -9.82 -33.09 -11.87
N ARG A 339 -9.28 -31.87 -11.84
CA ARG A 339 -9.77 -30.79 -10.98
C ARG A 339 -11.23 -30.43 -11.31
N SER A 340 -11.63 -30.46 -12.59
CA SER A 340 -13.02 -30.22 -13.01
C SER A 340 -13.95 -31.36 -12.58
N TYR A 341 -13.53 -32.60 -12.79
CA TYR A 341 -14.27 -33.77 -12.29
C TYR A 341 -14.59 -33.67 -10.78
N PHE A 342 -13.61 -33.30 -9.95
CA PHE A 342 -13.83 -33.14 -8.51
C PHE A 342 -14.80 -32.01 -8.17
N ARG A 343 -14.75 -30.89 -8.89
CA ARG A 343 -15.65 -29.75 -8.67
C ARG A 343 -17.09 -30.08 -9.05
N GLU A 344 -17.29 -30.75 -10.19
CA GLU A 344 -18.61 -31.13 -10.71
C GLU A 344 -19.30 -32.19 -9.85
N ASN A 345 -18.51 -33.07 -9.23
CA ASN A 345 -19.02 -34.15 -8.37
C ASN A 345 -19.04 -33.76 -6.87
N ALA A 346 -18.67 -32.52 -6.53
CA ALA A 346 -18.66 -32.06 -5.15
C ALA A 346 -20.08 -31.90 -4.58
N THR A 347 -20.26 -32.21 -3.30
CA THR A 347 -21.50 -31.96 -2.58
C THR A 347 -21.35 -30.80 -1.59
N GLY A 348 -22.46 -30.19 -1.20
CA GLY A 348 -22.48 -29.06 -0.25
C GLY A 348 -22.27 -27.68 -0.90
N THR A 349 -22.63 -27.51 -2.17
CA THR A 349 -22.53 -26.25 -2.95
C THR A 349 -23.36 -25.08 -2.42
N ALA A 350 -24.22 -25.29 -1.42
CA ALA A 350 -24.98 -24.24 -0.72
C ALA A 350 -24.21 -23.56 0.45
N GLY A 351 -22.92 -23.89 0.65
CA GLY A 351 -22.05 -23.22 1.64
C GLY A 351 -20.61 -23.16 1.14
N ASN A 352 -19.82 -22.20 1.64
CA ASN A 352 -18.47 -21.83 1.17
C ASN A 352 -17.39 -22.95 1.18
N MET A 353 -17.73 -24.21 1.44
CA MET A 353 -16.80 -25.33 1.56
C MET A 353 -17.35 -26.61 0.90
N PRO A 354 -17.28 -26.70 -0.44
CA PRO A 354 -17.62 -27.92 -1.16
C PRO A 354 -16.74 -29.10 -0.74
N LYS A 355 -17.28 -30.32 -0.83
CA LYS A 355 -16.60 -31.54 -0.37
C LYS A 355 -16.71 -32.66 -1.40
N ILE A 356 -15.64 -33.42 -1.55
CA ILE A 356 -15.63 -34.72 -2.22
C ILE A 356 -15.59 -35.85 -1.19
N ASN A 357 -16.02 -37.05 -1.56
CA ASN A 357 -15.99 -38.23 -0.72
C ASN A 357 -15.12 -39.33 -1.35
N GLY A 358 -14.82 -40.39 -0.58
CA GLY A 358 -13.96 -41.47 -1.06
C GLY A 358 -14.52 -42.22 -2.27
N ARG A 359 -15.84 -42.23 -2.48
CA ARG A 359 -16.46 -42.83 -3.68
C ARG A 359 -16.11 -42.03 -4.94
N ILE A 360 -16.16 -40.71 -4.86
CA ILE A 360 -15.76 -39.80 -5.97
C ILE A 360 -14.27 -40.00 -6.29
N VAL A 361 -13.41 -40.02 -5.27
CA VAL A 361 -11.96 -40.23 -5.46
C VAL A 361 -11.68 -41.60 -6.09
N LYS A 362 -12.32 -42.68 -5.62
CA LYS A 362 -12.17 -44.02 -6.21
C LYS A 362 -12.65 -44.10 -7.67
N ALA A 363 -13.69 -43.36 -8.02
CA ALA A 363 -14.30 -43.37 -9.35
C ALA A 363 -13.55 -42.51 -10.38
N THR A 364 -12.55 -41.71 -9.96
CA THR A 364 -11.73 -40.90 -10.86
C THR A 364 -11.11 -41.79 -11.96
N GLN A 365 -11.32 -41.40 -13.21
CA GLN A 365 -10.78 -42.10 -14.37
C GLN A 365 -9.35 -41.61 -14.64
N ILE A 366 -8.38 -42.49 -14.42
CA ILE A 366 -6.96 -42.23 -14.62
C ILE A 366 -6.58 -42.67 -16.03
N PRO A 367 -5.99 -41.79 -16.88
CA PRO A 367 -5.49 -42.17 -18.18
C PRO A 367 -4.42 -43.25 -18.01
N TRP A 368 -4.62 -44.38 -18.66
CA TRP A 368 -3.86 -45.59 -18.42
C TRP A 368 -2.86 -45.86 -19.53
N VAL A 369 -1.59 -45.98 -19.14
CA VAL A 369 -0.48 -46.44 -19.99
C VAL A 369 0.49 -47.25 -19.13
N LYS A 370 1.41 -48.01 -19.74
CA LYS A 370 2.40 -48.81 -18.98
C LYS A 370 3.32 -47.91 -18.16
N VAL A 371 3.80 -48.38 -17.00
CA VAL A 371 4.62 -47.59 -16.05
C VAL A 371 5.84 -46.90 -16.70
N ASN A 372 6.48 -47.54 -17.68
CA ASN A 372 7.60 -46.91 -18.40
C ASN A 372 7.16 -45.69 -19.22
N GLU A 373 5.99 -45.75 -19.84
CA GLU A 373 5.41 -44.64 -20.59
C GLU A 373 4.90 -43.53 -19.65
N GLN A 374 4.33 -43.89 -18.49
CA GLN A 374 3.98 -42.91 -17.44
C GLN A 374 5.20 -42.08 -17.03
N ARG A 375 6.35 -42.73 -16.79
CA ARG A 375 7.62 -42.05 -16.47
C ARG A 375 8.11 -41.14 -17.60
N GLN A 376 7.93 -41.55 -18.86
CA GLN A 376 8.26 -40.70 -20.02
C GLN A 376 7.36 -39.46 -20.10
N ILE A 377 6.06 -39.60 -19.83
CA ILE A 377 5.11 -38.48 -19.76
C ILE A 377 5.53 -37.51 -18.65
N VAL A 378 5.79 -38.02 -17.45
CA VAL A 378 6.29 -37.23 -16.30
C VAL A 378 7.55 -36.45 -16.70
N HIS A 379 8.51 -37.10 -17.35
CA HIS A 379 9.74 -36.44 -17.79
C HIS A 379 9.48 -35.31 -18.79
N ARG A 380 8.54 -35.47 -19.73
CA ARG A 380 8.16 -34.40 -20.68
C ARG A 380 7.49 -33.23 -19.99
N ILE A 381 6.59 -33.50 -19.02
CA ILE A 381 5.94 -32.47 -18.21
C ILE A 381 6.98 -31.69 -17.40
N GLU A 382 7.83 -32.38 -16.64
CA GLU A 382 8.89 -31.78 -15.82
C GLU A 382 9.84 -30.92 -16.68
N THR A 383 10.25 -31.43 -17.85
CA THR A 383 11.11 -30.71 -18.79
C THR A 383 10.45 -29.43 -19.32
N ALA A 384 9.16 -29.50 -19.65
CA ALA A 384 8.42 -28.35 -20.15
C ALA A 384 8.17 -27.32 -19.03
N PHE A 385 7.83 -27.78 -17.82
CA PHE A 385 7.61 -26.92 -16.65
C PHE A 385 8.90 -26.20 -16.27
N ALA A 386 10.04 -26.89 -16.25
CA ALA A 386 11.33 -26.28 -15.97
C ALA A 386 11.68 -25.15 -16.95
N LYS A 387 11.33 -25.30 -18.25
CA LYS A 387 11.50 -24.23 -19.24
C LYS A 387 10.59 -23.04 -18.95
N ILE A 388 9.33 -23.28 -18.60
CA ILE A 388 8.37 -22.22 -18.23
C ILE A 388 8.85 -21.47 -16.99
N ASP A 389 9.25 -22.18 -15.95
CA ASP A 389 9.70 -21.60 -14.68
C ASP A 389 10.98 -20.78 -14.87
N ARG A 390 11.90 -21.23 -15.73
CA ARG A 390 13.07 -20.44 -16.12
C ARG A 390 12.68 -19.13 -16.81
N LEU A 391 11.77 -19.16 -17.78
CA LEU A 391 11.30 -17.96 -18.47
C LEU A 391 10.60 -16.99 -17.51
N ALA A 392 9.81 -17.51 -16.57
CA ALA A 392 9.16 -16.72 -15.54
C ALA A 392 10.19 -16.03 -14.62
N ALA A 393 11.24 -16.76 -14.21
CA ALA A 393 12.31 -16.22 -13.39
C ALA A 393 13.14 -15.15 -14.13
N GLU A 394 13.43 -15.35 -15.42
CA GLU A 394 14.11 -14.36 -16.26
C GLU A 394 13.27 -13.09 -16.43
N ALA A 395 11.97 -13.22 -16.64
CA ALA A 395 11.03 -12.10 -16.70
C ALA A 395 11.00 -11.31 -15.37
N GLY A 396 10.95 -12.01 -14.23
CA GLY A 396 11.01 -11.38 -12.90
C GLY A 396 12.32 -10.62 -12.65
N LYS A 397 13.46 -11.12 -13.17
CA LYS A 397 14.75 -10.39 -13.11
C LYS A 397 14.73 -9.14 -13.99
N ALA A 398 14.18 -9.23 -15.20
CA ALA A 398 14.05 -8.09 -16.11
C ALA A 398 13.22 -6.96 -15.49
N LEU A 399 12.16 -7.28 -14.74
CA LEU A 399 11.34 -6.30 -14.03
C LEU A 399 12.15 -5.51 -13.00
N LYS A 400 12.96 -6.19 -12.18
CA LYS A 400 13.84 -5.52 -11.20
C LYS A 400 14.89 -4.62 -11.86
N LEU A 401 15.36 -4.99 -13.06
CA LEU A 401 16.28 -4.15 -13.83
C LEU A 401 15.59 -2.91 -14.40
N ALA A 402 14.32 -3.02 -14.80
CA ALA A 402 13.51 -1.90 -15.26
C ALA A 402 13.37 -0.82 -14.17
N ASP A 403 13.13 -1.21 -12.91
CA ASP A 403 13.06 -0.27 -11.79
C ASP A 403 14.38 0.51 -11.57
N ARG A 404 15.51 -0.20 -11.68
CA ARG A 404 16.84 0.43 -11.61
C ARG A 404 17.12 1.33 -12.81
N LEU A 405 16.64 0.96 -13.99
CA LEU A 405 16.79 1.76 -15.20
C LEU A 405 16.06 3.10 -15.04
N ASP A 406 14.82 3.11 -14.55
CA ASP A 406 14.07 4.36 -14.31
C ASP A 406 14.84 5.30 -13.37
N GLN A 407 15.38 4.78 -12.26
CA GLN A 407 16.18 5.56 -11.32
C GLN A 407 17.42 6.17 -11.98
N ARG A 408 18.14 5.39 -12.82
CA ARG A 408 19.32 5.88 -13.54
C ARG A 408 18.97 6.88 -14.63
N ILE A 409 17.83 6.72 -15.30
CA ILE A 409 17.35 7.67 -16.31
C ILE A 409 17.04 9.01 -15.64
N LEU A 410 16.31 9.01 -14.52
CA LEU A 410 16.03 10.22 -13.76
C LEU A 410 17.33 10.88 -13.27
N ALA A 411 18.26 10.12 -12.69
CA ALA A 411 19.55 10.66 -12.25
C ALA A 411 20.33 11.33 -13.41
N LYS A 412 20.36 10.71 -14.60
CA LYS A 412 20.98 11.33 -15.80
C LYS A 412 20.24 12.55 -16.30
N ALA A 413 18.90 12.55 -16.23
CA ALA A 413 18.05 13.67 -16.65
C ALA A 413 18.39 14.93 -15.87
N PHE A 414 18.43 14.82 -14.55
CA PHE A 414 18.64 15.96 -13.66
C PHE A 414 20.12 16.22 -13.34
N ALA A 415 21.03 15.56 -14.07
CA ALA A 415 22.45 15.89 -14.10
C ALA A 415 22.89 16.51 -15.45
N GLY A 416 21.94 16.81 -16.35
CA GLY A 416 22.21 17.35 -17.70
C GLY A 416 22.84 16.35 -18.67
N GLN A 417 22.68 15.04 -18.43
CA GLN A 417 23.32 13.98 -19.21
C GLN A 417 22.34 13.19 -20.10
N LEU A 418 21.06 13.57 -20.12
CA LEU A 418 20.02 12.85 -20.86
C LEU A 418 19.80 13.36 -22.28
N VAL A 419 19.98 14.66 -22.49
CA VAL A 419 19.80 15.35 -23.77
C VAL A 419 21.04 16.18 -24.07
N LEU A 420 21.29 16.47 -25.35
CA LEU A 420 22.35 17.39 -25.74
C LEU A 420 21.92 18.83 -25.40
N GLN A 421 22.89 19.62 -24.92
CA GLN A 421 22.72 21.05 -24.71
C GLN A 421 22.72 21.79 -26.05
N ASP A 422 21.93 22.85 -26.15
CA ASP A 422 21.93 23.76 -27.31
C ASP A 422 22.55 25.10 -26.87
N PRO A 423 23.71 25.49 -27.43
CA PRO A 423 24.35 26.76 -27.09
C PRO A 423 23.50 28.00 -27.36
N ASN A 424 22.43 27.89 -28.17
CA ASN A 424 21.51 28.99 -28.46
C ASN A 424 20.37 29.12 -27.45
N ASP A 425 20.25 28.18 -26.50
CA ASP A 425 19.24 28.29 -25.45
C ASP A 425 19.59 29.47 -24.52
N GLU A 426 18.59 30.31 -24.24
CA GLU A 426 18.75 31.39 -23.26
C GLU A 426 19.09 30.80 -21.88
N PRO A 427 20.20 31.23 -21.24
CA PRO A 427 20.58 30.71 -19.93
C PRO A 427 19.48 30.92 -18.89
N ALA A 428 19.27 29.92 -18.03
CA ALA A 428 18.25 29.99 -17.00
C ALA A 428 18.48 31.13 -15.98
N SER A 429 19.74 31.53 -15.78
CA SER A 429 20.12 32.67 -14.95
C SER A 429 19.48 33.98 -15.42
N ALA A 430 19.55 34.27 -16.73
CA ALA A 430 18.98 35.48 -17.31
C ALA A 430 17.46 35.55 -17.13
N LEU A 431 16.77 34.42 -17.33
CA LEU A 431 15.32 34.32 -17.14
C LEU A 431 14.92 34.45 -15.66
N LEU A 432 15.70 33.85 -14.74
CA LEU A 432 15.49 33.96 -13.31
C LEU A 432 15.67 35.41 -12.81
N GLU A 433 16.70 36.11 -13.28
CA GLU A 433 16.95 37.51 -12.96
C GLU A 433 15.79 38.41 -13.39
N ARG A 434 15.35 38.30 -14.66
CA ARG A 434 14.19 39.06 -15.16
C ARG A 434 12.93 38.82 -14.33
N ILE A 435 12.69 37.58 -13.88
CA ILE A 435 11.52 37.25 -13.06
C ILE A 435 11.65 37.83 -11.65
N ARG A 436 12.85 37.79 -11.05
CA ARG A 436 13.10 38.43 -9.75
C ARG A 436 12.90 39.94 -9.82
N GLU A 437 13.39 40.59 -10.86
CA GLU A 437 13.18 42.02 -11.12
C GLU A 437 11.69 42.33 -11.33
N ALA A 438 11.00 41.57 -12.18
CA ALA A 438 9.57 41.75 -12.41
C ALA A 438 8.74 41.55 -11.13
N ARG A 439 9.14 40.63 -10.24
CA ARG A 439 8.50 40.44 -8.93
C ARG A 439 8.79 41.57 -7.96
N ALA A 440 10.02 42.08 -7.93
CA ALA A 440 10.40 43.23 -7.10
C ALA A 440 9.69 44.52 -7.54
N ASN A 441 9.48 44.69 -8.85
CA ASN A 441 8.83 45.85 -9.44
C ASN A 441 7.30 45.69 -9.59
N ALA A 442 6.74 44.52 -9.28
CA ALA A 442 5.30 44.32 -9.32
C ALA A 442 4.65 45.24 -8.28
N PRO A 443 3.63 46.04 -8.65
CA PRO A 443 2.93 46.87 -7.68
C PRO A 443 2.38 45.95 -6.61
N ASN A 444 2.87 46.13 -5.37
CA ASN A 444 2.25 45.53 -4.20
C ASN A 444 0.79 45.97 -4.23
N LYS A 445 -0.12 45.10 -4.69
CA LYS A 445 -1.55 45.35 -4.49
C LYS A 445 -1.67 45.64 -3.01
N PRO A 446 -2.15 46.83 -2.61
CA PRO A 446 -2.31 47.11 -1.20
C PRO A 446 -3.13 45.95 -0.68
N ARG A 447 -2.54 45.18 0.25
CA ARG A 447 -3.31 44.25 1.07
C ARG A 447 -4.49 45.11 1.48
N LYS A 448 -5.70 44.80 0.99
CA LYS A 448 -6.90 45.40 1.57
C LYS A 448 -6.69 45.11 3.04
N LYS A 449 -6.40 46.16 3.81
CA LYS A 449 -6.64 46.13 5.24
C LYS A 449 -8.14 45.88 5.25
N GLN A 450 -8.53 44.61 5.26
CA GLN A 450 -9.65 44.21 6.07
C GLN A 450 -9.30 44.87 7.39
N THR A 451 -10.01 45.96 7.68
CA THR A 451 -10.27 46.35 9.04
C THR A 451 -10.67 45.04 9.70
N LYS A 452 -9.69 44.37 10.29
CA LYS A 452 -9.97 43.49 11.41
C LYS A 452 -10.71 44.44 12.33
N ALA A 453 -12.03 44.29 12.38
CA ALA A 453 -12.71 44.52 13.64
C ALA A 453 -11.78 43.90 14.67
N LYS A 454 -11.33 44.70 15.64
CA LYS A 454 -10.50 44.22 16.74
C LYS A 454 -11.33 43.16 17.48
N SER A 455 -11.34 41.94 16.96
CA SER A 455 -11.50 40.75 17.74
C SER A 455 -10.20 40.72 18.53
N MET A 456 -10.27 41.22 19.76
CA MET A 456 -9.30 40.92 20.79
C MET A 456 -9.05 39.42 20.70
N LYS A 457 -7.81 39.02 20.40
CA LYS A 457 -7.36 37.68 20.72
C LYS A 457 -7.42 37.60 22.24
N VAL A 458 -8.52 37.10 22.78
CA VAL A 458 -8.58 36.82 24.21
C VAL A 458 -7.73 35.58 24.42
N VAL A 459 -6.64 35.72 25.17
CA VAL A 459 -5.74 34.61 25.46
C VAL A 459 -6.53 33.59 26.28
N PRO A 460 -6.58 32.28 25.91
CA PRO A 460 -7.33 31.27 26.66
C PRO A 460 -7.04 31.28 28.17
N GLN A 461 -5.79 31.50 28.56
CA GLN A 461 -5.36 31.68 29.96
C GLN A 461 -6.03 32.88 30.64
N GLU A 462 -6.14 34.02 29.95
CA GLU A 462 -6.82 35.21 30.50
C GLU A 462 -8.31 34.93 30.72
N ARG A 463 -8.98 34.17 29.83
CA ARG A 463 -10.39 33.79 30.04
C ARG A 463 -10.57 32.91 31.26
N VAL A 464 -9.69 31.92 31.44
CA VAL A 464 -9.71 31.05 32.63
C VAL A 464 -9.43 31.87 33.88
N LEU A 465 -8.48 32.81 33.84
CA LEU A 465 -8.21 33.71 34.96
C LEU A 465 -9.35 34.67 35.25
N THR A 466 -10.03 35.22 34.25
CA THR A 466 -11.20 36.08 34.46
C THR A 466 -12.35 35.28 35.07
N ASP A 467 -12.70 34.12 34.50
CA ASP A 467 -13.79 33.27 35.03
C ASP A 467 -13.46 32.75 36.43
N SER A 468 -12.19 32.45 36.72
CA SER A 468 -11.76 32.01 38.05
C SER A 468 -11.95 33.03 39.17
N ALA A 469 -12.23 34.31 38.85
CA ALA A 469 -12.56 35.33 39.84
C ALA A 469 -13.91 35.06 40.51
N GLU A 470 -14.81 34.36 39.81
CA GLU A 470 -16.16 34.05 40.25
C GLU A 470 -16.30 32.59 40.70
N TRP A 471 -15.18 31.86 40.81
CA TRP A 471 -15.22 30.49 41.31
C TRP A 471 -15.47 30.48 42.82
N PRO A 472 -16.27 29.52 43.33
CA PRO A 472 -16.40 29.30 44.76
C PRO A 472 -15.03 29.02 45.41
N GLU A 473 -14.88 29.29 46.71
CA GLU A 473 -13.61 29.03 47.44
C GLU A 473 -13.16 27.56 47.36
N GLN A 474 -14.12 26.63 47.26
CA GLN A 474 -13.89 25.20 47.09
C GLN A 474 -13.44 24.80 45.67
N GLY A 475 -13.47 25.72 44.70
CA GLY A 475 -13.11 25.49 43.31
C GLY A 475 -14.18 24.77 42.49
N LEU A 476 -13.88 24.59 41.19
CA LEU A 476 -14.76 23.92 40.22
C LEU A 476 -14.06 22.73 39.54
N PRO A 477 -14.80 21.66 39.17
CA PRO A 477 -14.29 20.60 38.31
C PRO A 477 -13.99 21.12 36.89
N PHE A 478 -13.00 20.50 36.22
CA PHE A 478 -12.62 20.87 34.85
C PHE A 478 -13.79 20.82 33.87
N GLU A 479 -14.67 19.83 33.97
CA GLU A 479 -15.84 19.71 33.09
C GLU A 479 -16.83 20.85 33.24
N GLU A 480 -16.95 21.42 34.44
CA GLU A 480 -17.84 22.56 34.69
C GLU A 480 -17.26 23.85 34.12
N ILE A 481 -15.94 24.04 34.26
CA ILE A 481 -15.20 25.14 33.64
C ILE A 481 -15.30 25.06 32.11
N ALA A 482 -15.22 23.85 31.54
CA ALA A 482 -15.39 23.63 30.10
C ALA A 482 -16.78 24.05 29.59
N LYS A 483 -17.83 23.79 30.37
CA LYS A 483 -19.20 24.24 30.06
C LYS A 483 -19.33 25.77 30.13
N ARG A 484 -18.66 26.42 31.09
CA ARG A 484 -18.73 27.89 31.28
C ARG A 484 -17.99 28.65 30.19
N LEU A 485 -16.78 28.22 29.85
CA LEU A 485 -15.90 29.00 28.96
C LEU A 485 -16.12 28.75 27.46
N THR A 486 -16.80 27.64 27.10
CA THR A 486 -17.07 27.25 25.70
C THR A 486 -15.83 27.31 24.79
N LEU A 487 -14.65 27.05 25.36
CA LEU A 487 -13.39 26.93 24.64
C LEU A 487 -13.22 25.52 24.06
N PRO A 488 -12.49 25.34 22.94
CA PRO A 488 -12.08 24.02 22.49
C PRO A 488 -11.38 23.26 23.62
N HIS A 489 -11.69 21.97 23.77
CA HIS A 489 -11.22 21.17 24.91
C HIS A 489 -9.70 21.20 25.08
N ASP A 490 -8.96 21.10 23.98
CA ASP A 490 -7.49 21.12 23.98
C ASP A 490 -6.95 22.51 24.39
N ASP A 491 -7.53 23.60 23.88
CA ASP A 491 -7.12 24.97 24.24
C ASP A 491 -7.38 25.29 25.73
N LEU A 492 -8.51 24.81 26.27
CA LEU A 492 -8.82 24.96 27.69
C LEU A 492 -7.90 24.12 28.57
N LYS A 493 -7.61 22.90 28.14
CA LYS A 493 -6.71 21.99 28.83
C LYS A 493 -5.32 22.60 28.92
N ASP A 494 -4.75 23.05 27.80
CA ASP A 494 -3.43 23.67 27.75
C ASP A 494 -3.38 24.94 28.61
N ALA A 495 -4.41 25.80 28.53
CA ALA A 495 -4.50 27.00 29.37
C ALA A 495 -4.54 26.69 30.87
N VAL A 496 -5.26 25.65 31.28
CA VAL A 496 -5.33 25.22 32.69
C VAL A 496 -4.00 24.63 33.14
N PHE A 497 -3.32 23.83 32.30
CA PHE A 497 -2.00 23.30 32.62
C PHE A 497 -0.98 24.41 32.83
N ASP A 498 -0.95 25.40 31.95
CA ASP A 498 -0.02 26.53 32.08
C ASP A 498 -0.27 27.35 33.36
N LEU A 499 -1.53 27.45 33.81
CA LEU A 499 -1.88 28.18 35.04
C LEU A 499 -1.61 27.38 36.32
N LEU A 500 -1.39 26.06 36.20
CA LEU A 500 -1.01 25.15 37.28
C LEU A 500 0.51 25.00 37.41
N ASP A 501 1.26 25.31 36.35
CA ASP A 501 2.70 25.08 36.25
C ASP A 501 3.52 26.36 36.59
N GLY A 502 4.79 26.19 36.99
CA GLY A 502 5.73 27.27 37.33
C GLY A 502 5.82 27.67 38.81
N ASP A 503 6.77 28.56 39.12
CA ASP A 503 7.14 28.94 40.51
C ASP A 503 6.09 29.77 41.26
N ALA A 504 5.08 30.31 40.55
CA ALA A 504 4.00 31.10 41.11
C ALA A 504 2.65 30.76 40.44
N PRO A 505 2.11 29.55 40.66
CA PRO A 505 0.93 29.07 39.96
C PRO A 505 -0.31 29.90 40.31
N LYS A 506 -1.15 30.16 39.33
CA LYS A 506 -2.37 30.98 39.49
C LYS A 506 -3.60 30.13 39.81
N LEU A 507 -3.54 28.83 39.53
CA LEU A 507 -4.51 27.84 39.95
C LEU A 507 -3.81 26.77 40.79
N ARG A 508 -4.57 26.07 41.64
CA ARG A 508 -4.12 24.86 42.33
C ARG A 508 -5.18 23.78 42.24
N GLN A 509 -4.74 22.53 42.26
CA GLN A 509 -5.65 21.39 42.33
C GLN A 509 -5.95 21.04 43.79
N LYS A 510 -7.23 20.84 44.13
CA LYS A 510 -7.68 20.33 45.42
C LYS A 510 -8.59 19.14 45.18
N PHE A 511 -8.28 18.01 45.80
CA PHE A 511 -9.16 16.84 45.76
C PHE A 511 -10.32 17.04 46.74
N ASP A 512 -11.54 16.91 46.24
CA ASP A 512 -12.75 16.90 47.07
C ASP A 512 -13.06 15.46 47.49
N THR A 513 -12.91 15.16 48.78
CA THR A 513 -13.08 13.81 49.34
C THR A 513 -14.53 13.32 49.30
N ASP A 514 -15.50 14.23 49.36
CA ASP A 514 -16.93 13.89 49.40
C ASP A 514 -17.46 13.61 47.98
N ALA A 515 -17.02 14.41 47.00
CA ALA A 515 -17.40 14.24 45.60
C ALA A 515 -16.48 13.28 44.80
N LYS A 516 -15.33 12.87 45.36
CA LYS A 516 -14.27 12.08 44.69
C LYS A 516 -13.80 12.67 43.35
N VAL A 517 -13.76 13.99 43.25
CA VAL A 517 -13.40 14.72 42.02
C VAL A 517 -12.31 15.76 42.30
N MET A 518 -11.40 15.93 41.34
CA MET A 518 -10.39 17.00 41.36
C MET A 518 -11.02 18.34 40.99
N LYS A 519 -10.87 19.34 41.86
CA LYS A 519 -11.32 20.72 41.63
C LYS A 519 -10.13 21.66 41.42
N LEU A 520 -10.32 22.65 40.56
CA LEU A 520 -9.38 23.75 40.33
C LEU A 520 -9.81 24.93 41.19
N VAL A 521 -8.88 25.44 41.98
CA VAL A 521 -9.08 26.57 42.90
C VAL A 521 -8.15 27.70 42.47
N ARG A 522 -8.67 28.93 42.41
CA ARG A 522 -7.82 30.09 42.16
C ARG A 522 -6.89 30.33 43.34
N VAL A 523 -5.62 30.57 43.05
CA VAL A 523 -4.65 31.03 44.04
C VAL A 523 -4.80 32.54 44.17
N THR A 524 -5.40 33.00 45.27
CA THR A 524 -5.39 34.42 45.64
C THR A 524 -4.01 34.76 46.19
N SER A 525 -3.27 35.61 45.49
CA SER A 525 -2.02 36.21 45.94
C SER A 525 -2.23 37.17 47.10
#